data_AF-A0ABD2AHZ7-F1
#
_entry.id   AF-A0ABD2AHZ7-F1
#
_cell.length_a   1.000
_cell.length_b   1.000
_cell.length_c   1.000
_cell.angle_alpha   90.00
_cell.angle_beta   90.00
_cell.angle_gamma   90.00
#
_symmetry.space_group_name_H-M   'P 1'
#
loop_
_entity.id
_entity.type
_entity.pdbx_description
1 polymer ?
#
loop_
_entity_poly.entity_id
_entity_poly.type
_entity_poly.pdbx_seq_one_letter_code
_entity_poly.pdbx_strand_id
1 'polypeptide(L)'
;MNMDDEELNKLAVEALLEEAKLGAQRAEIMGPTGWVKPRETVNKRFLHSTLRNVVISNKHKTIKTDKILKTQVSKEDKNTKK
;
A
#
# COMPACT_ATOMS: atom_id res chain seq x y z
N MET A 1 -19.90 -17.28 -17.60
CA MET A 1 -21.32 -17.21 -17.19
C MET A 1 -21.70 -15.74 -17.26
N ASN A 2 -22.48 -15.35 -18.26
CA ASN A 2 -23.04 -14.00 -18.29
C ASN A 2 -24.28 -14.05 -17.38
N MET A 3 -24.32 -13.20 -16.36
CA MET A 3 -25.55 -13.01 -15.58
C MET A 3 -26.63 -12.45 -16.50
N ASP A 4 -27.87 -12.85 -16.27
CA ASP A 4 -29.00 -12.28 -17.00
C ASP A 4 -29.25 -10.84 -16.54
N ASP A 5 -29.86 -10.03 -17.41
CA ASP A 5 -30.06 -8.60 -17.15
C ASP A 5 -31.05 -8.35 -15.98
N GLU A 6 -31.95 -9.29 -15.73
CA GLU A 6 -32.95 -9.22 -14.65
C GLU A 6 -32.30 -9.44 -13.28
N GLU A 7 -31.44 -10.45 -13.16
CA GLU A 7 -30.63 -10.75 -11.99
C GLU A 7 -29.68 -9.59 -11.71
N LEU A 8 -29.03 -9.04 -12.74
CA LEU A 8 -28.16 -7.88 -12.59
C LEU A 8 -28.92 -6.67 -12.04
N ASN A 9 -30.13 -6.40 -12.55
CA ASN A 9 -30.96 -5.30 -12.08
C ASN A 9 -31.40 -5.52 -10.62
N LYS A 10 -31.80 -6.75 -10.27
CA LYS A 10 -32.17 -7.10 -8.90
C LYS A 10 -31.01 -6.87 -7.92
N LEU A 11 -29.80 -7.33 -8.27
CA LEU A 11 -28.60 -7.11 -7.47
C LEU A 11 -28.24 -5.63 -7.33
N ALA A 12 -28.42 -4.85 -8.40
CA ALA A 12 -28.17 -3.41 -8.37
C ALA A 12 -29.13 -2.68 -7.42
N VAL A 13 -30.42 -3.01 -7.46
CA VAL A 13 -31.43 -2.44 -6.55
C VAL A 13 -31.12 -2.79 -5.10
N GLU A 14 -30.78 -4.05 -4.83
CA GLU A 14 -30.40 -4.51 -3.50
C GLU A 14 -29.17 -3.75 -2.97
N ALA A 15 -28.13 -3.63 -3.79
CA ALA A 15 -26.90 -2.89 -3.44
C ALA A 15 -27.16 -1.41 -3.11
N LEU A 16 -28.06 -0.74 -3.87
CA LEU A 16 -28.43 0.65 -3.58
C LEU A 16 -29.15 0.80 -2.24
N LEU A 17 -30.06 -0.12 -1.92
CA LEU A 17 -30.77 -0.12 -0.64
C LEU A 17 -29.83 -0.38 0.54
N GLU A 18 -28.87 -1.29 0.38
CA GLU A 18 -27.85 -1.56 1.40
C GLU A 18 -26.93 -0.36 1.64
N GLU A 19 -26.40 0.27 0.58
CA GLU A 19 -25.53 1.44 0.71
C GLU A 19 -26.30 2.61 1.37
N ALA A 20 -27.60 2.79 1.07
CA ALA A 20 -28.43 3.80 1.73
C ALA A 20 -28.59 3.53 3.24
N LYS A 21 -28.82 2.27 3.65
CA LYS A 21 -28.87 1.88 5.07
C LYS A 21 -27.55 2.16 5.78
N LEU A 22 -26.42 1.81 5.17
CA LEU A 22 -25.09 2.07 5.71
C LEU A 22 -24.77 3.56 5.79
N GLY A 23 -25.20 4.34 4.78
CA GLY A 23 -25.08 5.79 4.76
C GLY A 23 -25.88 6.44 5.90
N ALA A 24 -27.09 5.96 6.15
CA ALA A 24 -27.93 6.43 7.26
C ALA A 24 -27.27 6.15 8.63
N GLN A 25 -26.78 4.93 8.86
CA GLN A 25 -26.08 4.57 10.10
C GLN A 25 -24.83 5.43 10.33
N ARG A 26 -24.03 5.67 9.28
CA ARG A 26 -22.88 6.58 9.38
C ARG A 26 -23.29 8.01 9.68
N ALA A 27 -24.38 8.49 9.09
CA ALA A 27 -24.90 9.83 9.31
C ALA A 27 -25.46 10.01 10.74
N GLU A 28 -26.01 8.96 11.33
CA GLU A 28 -26.43 8.96 12.74
C GLU A 28 -25.23 9.21 13.68
N ILE A 29 -24.06 8.63 13.35
CA ILE A 29 -22.84 8.75 14.16
C ILE A 29 -22.09 10.07 13.90
N MET A 30 -21.91 10.44 12.62
CA MET A 30 -21.04 11.56 12.20
C MET A 30 -21.82 12.82 11.78
N GLY A 31 -23.15 12.77 11.74
CA GLY A 31 -23.99 13.82 11.18
C GLY A 31 -24.05 13.77 9.65
N PRO A 32 -24.50 14.85 8.97
CA PRO A 32 -24.73 14.86 7.51
C PRO A 32 -23.51 14.45 6.67
N THR A 33 -22.30 14.62 7.18
CA THR A 33 -21.04 14.24 6.51
C THR A 33 -20.87 12.71 6.42
N GLY A 34 -21.45 11.95 7.35
CA GLY A 34 -21.37 10.49 7.39
C GLY A 34 -22.10 9.80 6.23
N TRP A 35 -23.05 10.49 5.58
CA TRP A 35 -23.79 9.98 4.43
C TRP A 35 -22.88 9.62 3.26
N VAL A 36 -21.84 10.44 3.03
CA VAL A 36 -20.90 10.24 1.92
C VAL A 36 -20.01 9.03 2.20
N LYS A 37 -19.97 8.08 1.24
CA LYS A 37 -19.08 6.92 1.29
C LYS A 37 -17.63 7.34 1.55
N PRO A 38 -16.97 6.84 2.62
CA PRO A 38 -15.56 7.08 2.83
C PRO A 38 -14.77 6.58 1.62
N ARG A 39 -13.90 7.43 1.10
CA ARG A 39 -12.96 7.00 0.06
C ARG A 39 -12.00 6.01 0.68
N GLU A 40 -11.67 4.96 -0.05
CA GLU A 40 -10.56 4.09 0.30
C GLU A 40 -9.28 4.95 0.29
N THR A 41 -8.76 5.24 1.48
CA THR A 41 -7.53 6.01 1.63
C THR A 41 -6.47 5.14 2.29
N VAL A 42 -5.24 5.28 1.83
CA VAL A 42 -4.10 4.62 2.47
C VAL A 42 -3.67 5.45 3.68
N ASN A 43 -3.22 4.76 4.75
CA ASN A 43 -2.64 5.43 5.90
C ASN A 43 -1.36 6.18 5.48
N LYS A 44 -1.44 7.51 5.40
CA LYS A 44 -0.33 8.36 4.93
C LYS A 44 0.93 8.21 5.77
N ARG A 45 0.77 8.01 7.09
CA ARG A 45 1.91 7.82 8.01
C ARG A 45 2.61 6.50 7.75
N PHE A 46 1.84 5.43 7.55
CA PHE A 46 2.38 4.12 7.19
C PHE A 46 3.10 4.18 5.84
N LEU A 47 2.44 4.69 4.79
CA LEU A 47 3.03 4.79 3.45
C LEU A 47 4.35 5.56 3.48
N HIS A 48 4.37 6.74 4.11
CA HIS A 48 5.57 7.56 4.22
C HIS A 48 6.70 6.84 4.98
N SER A 49 6.39 6.21 6.11
CA SER A 49 7.35 5.43 6.89
C SER A 49 7.93 4.27 6.07
N THR A 50 7.08 3.53 5.37
CA THR A 50 7.46 2.40 4.51
C THR A 50 8.40 2.86 3.40
N LEU A 51 8.03 3.91 2.65
CA LEU A 51 8.87 4.45 1.58
C LEU A 51 10.24 4.91 2.11
N ARG A 52 10.25 5.65 3.22
CA ARG A 52 11.49 6.13 3.87
C ARG A 52 12.41 4.97 4.25
N ASN A 53 11.86 3.93 4.89
CA ASN A 53 12.63 2.78 5.35
C ASN A 53 13.16 1.93 4.19
N VAL A 54 12.40 1.79 3.11
CA VAL A 54 12.85 1.11 1.88
C VAL A 54 14.05 1.83 1.27
N VAL A 55 13.98 3.16 1.13
CA VAL A 55 15.09 3.96 0.59
C VAL A 55 16.35 3.83 1.47
N ILE A 56 16.22 3.93 2.79
CA ILE A 56 17.35 3.78 3.73
C ILE A 56 17.94 2.37 3.66
N SER A 57 17.09 1.34 3.65
CA SER A 57 17.51 -0.07 3.55
C SER A 57 18.29 -0.32 2.26
N ASN A 58 17.81 0.19 1.13
CA ASN A 58 18.50 0.06 -0.16
C ASN A 58 19.84 0.80 -0.17
N LYS A 59 19.93 1.99 0.43
CA LYS A 59 21.20 2.70 0.63
C LYS A 59 22.17 1.91 1.52
N HIS A 60 21.67 1.26 2.58
CA HIS A 60 22.54 0.46 3.46
C HIS A 60 23.04 -0.80 2.76
N LYS A 61 22.22 -1.42 1.89
CA LYS A 61 22.62 -2.58 1.08
C LYS A 61 23.74 -2.23 0.10
N THR A 62 23.60 -1.13 -0.65
CA THR A 62 24.62 -0.66 -1.61
C THR A 62 25.94 -0.31 -0.92
N ILE A 63 25.90 0.41 0.20
CA ILE A 63 27.11 0.71 0.98
C ILE A 63 27.80 -0.56 1.50
N LYS A 64 27.02 -1.57 1.92
CA LYS A 64 27.58 -2.86 2.36
C LYS A 64 28.25 -3.61 1.22
N THR A 65 27.62 -3.69 0.04
CA THR A 65 28.21 -4.36 -1.13
C THR A 65 29.49 -3.67 -1.56
N ASP A 66 29.52 -2.33 -1.61
CA ASP A 66 30.70 -1.56 -1.99
C ASP A 66 31.87 -1.73 -1.01
N LYS A 67 31.56 -1.81 0.29
CA LYS A 67 32.57 -2.09 1.32
C LYS A 67 33.14 -3.50 1.21
N ILE A 68 32.29 -4.48 0.92
CA ILE A 68 32.71 -5.88 0.73
C ILE A 68 33.62 -5.98 -0.50
N LEU A 69 33.25 -5.37 -1.62
CA LEU A 69 34.05 -5.34 -2.85
C LEU A 69 35.41 -4.67 -2.64
N LYS A 70 35.46 -3.49 -1.99
CA LYS A 70 36.74 -2.81 -1.67
C LYS A 70 37.64 -3.63 -0.74
N THR A 71 37.05 -4.40 0.18
CA THR A 71 37.81 -5.26 1.10
C THR A 71 38.39 -6.49 0.39
N GLN A 72 37.74 -6.97 -0.68
CA GLN A 72 38.25 -8.07 -1.50
C GLN A 72 39.37 -7.62 -2.43
N VAL A 73 39.19 -6.50 -3.14
CA VAL A 73 40.23 -5.91 -4.02
C VAL A 73 41.52 -5.60 -3.24
N SER A 74 41.41 -5.00 -2.06
CA SER A 74 42.59 -4.69 -1.21
C SER A 74 43.28 -5.91 -0.58
N LYS A 75 42.64 -7.09 -0.60
CA LYS A 75 43.27 -8.36 -0.17
C LYS A 75 43.95 -9.06 -1.35
N GLU A 76 43.39 -8.97 -2.56
CA GLU A 76 44.01 -9.51 -3.77
C GLU A 76 45.29 -8.76 -4.15
N ASP A 77 45.30 -7.42 -4.06
CA ASP A 77 46.50 -6.59 -4.33
C ASP A 77 47.67 -6.84 -3.36
N LYS A 78 47.37 -7.35 -2.15
CA LYS A 78 48.40 -7.72 -1.16
C LYS A 78 48.96 -9.13 -1.39
N ASN A 79 48.24 -9.97 -2.11
CA ASN A 79 48.64 -11.35 -2.37
C ASN A 79 49.46 -11.49 -3.66
N THR A 80 49.34 -10.54 -4.59
CA THR A 80 50.12 -10.47 -5.84
C THR A 80 51.49 -9.80 -5.70
N LYS A 81 51.79 -9.18 -4.55
CA LYS A 81 53.08 -8.55 -4.24
C LYS A 81 54.00 -9.40 -3.33
N LYS A 82 53.71 -10.69 -3.15
CA LYS A 82 54.53 -11.61 -2.36
C LYS A 82 55.17 -12.67 -3.25
#